data_AF-A0A4U2YA19-F1
#
_entry.id   AF-A0A4U2YA19-F1
#
_cell.length_a   1.000
_cell.length_b   1.000
_cell.length_c   1.000
_cell.angle_alpha   90.00
_cell.angle_beta   90.00
_cell.angle_gamma   90.00
#
_symmetry.space_group_name_H-M   'P 1'
#
loop_
_entity.id
_entity.type
_entity.pdbx_description
1 polymer ?
#
loop_
_entity_poly.entity_id
_entity_poly.type
_entity_poly.pdbx_seq_one_letter_code
_entity_poly.pdbx_strand_id
1 'polypeptide(L)'
;MPDSVHTRKGASKASLIPENVLALLHAGELESVNLTEWQAVDHIHLLRSVLPHVLLGAYVSPLVDQLEETGSTSGMKAIRLIGQELLAILHKSGEPIATSPVFLSLATHKSDSVRCWSAYIIGLDNTLSVEEKLRQIRKFAADHHFGVREIAWMAIRDSLVHDLNHSIQLLSEWVLDTDENIRRFAVEATRPRGVWCKHIDALKNEPARCVPLLTPLMSDASKYVQDSVGNWLNDASKSQPDWVTQLCDKWLRISDTKETKRIVTKAKRTILKTRTEQK
;
A
#
# COMPACT_ATOMS: atom_id res chain seq x y z
N MET A 1 6.80 1.61 -29.33
CA MET A 1 5.88 2.66 -28.83
C MET A 1 6.63 3.98 -28.81
N PRO A 2 5.99 5.14 -29.03
CA PRO A 2 6.67 6.43 -28.95
C PRO A 2 7.21 6.70 -27.53
N ASP A 3 8.40 7.28 -27.41
CA ASP A 3 9.06 7.61 -26.12
C ASP A 3 8.21 8.52 -25.22
N SER A 4 7.30 9.29 -25.82
CA SER A 4 6.36 10.17 -25.11
C SER A 4 5.35 9.43 -24.23
N VAL A 5 5.07 8.14 -24.51
CA VAL A 5 4.15 7.32 -23.70
C VAL A 5 4.80 6.93 -22.36
N HIS A 6 6.10 6.63 -22.37
CA HIS A 6 6.83 6.17 -21.18
C HIS A 6 7.22 7.31 -20.23
N THR A 7 7.32 8.54 -20.73
CA THR A 7 7.74 9.73 -19.96
C THR A 7 6.57 10.65 -19.58
N ARG A 8 5.33 10.19 -19.77
CA ARG A 8 4.13 11.00 -19.53
C ARG A 8 3.90 11.30 -18.04
N LYS A 9 3.29 12.43 -17.75
CA LYS A 9 2.87 12.84 -16.38
C LYS A 9 1.52 12.21 -15.95
N GLY A 10 0.77 11.69 -16.91
CA GLY A 10 -0.59 11.17 -16.74
C GLY A 10 -1.65 12.26 -16.65
N ALA A 11 -2.88 11.92 -17.06
CA ALA A 11 -4.00 12.86 -17.09
C ALA A 11 -4.54 13.15 -15.69
N SER A 12 -5.09 14.35 -15.47
CA SER A 12 -5.74 14.72 -14.20
C SER A 12 -7.22 14.32 -14.11
N LYS A 13 -7.82 13.89 -15.23
CA LYS A 13 -9.20 13.40 -15.34
C LYS A 13 -9.20 12.16 -16.23
N ALA A 14 -10.05 11.18 -15.92
CA ALA A 14 -10.15 9.94 -16.68
C ALA A 14 -10.47 10.18 -18.16
N SER A 15 -11.37 11.13 -18.45
CA SER A 15 -11.74 11.51 -19.83
C SER A 15 -10.62 12.16 -20.65
N LEU A 16 -9.50 12.52 -20.02
CA LEU A 16 -8.35 13.13 -20.67
C LEU A 16 -7.19 12.13 -20.85
N ILE A 17 -7.37 10.86 -20.47
CA ILE A 17 -6.38 9.82 -20.73
C ILE A 17 -6.40 9.53 -22.24
N PRO A 18 -5.27 9.65 -22.96
CA PRO A 18 -5.23 9.32 -24.37
C PRO A 18 -5.66 7.88 -24.62
N GLU A 19 -6.46 7.64 -25.67
CA GLU A 19 -7.02 6.31 -25.98
C GLU A 19 -5.92 5.24 -26.13
N ASN A 20 -4.80 5.60 -26.76
CA ASN A 20 -3.67 4.70 -26.93
C ASN A 20 -3.01 4.36 -25.58
N VAL A 21 -2.97 5.29 -24.61
CA VAL A 21 -2.47 5.01 -23.26
C VAL A 21 -3.42 4.07 -22.54
N LEU A 22 -4.73 4.37 -22.60
CA LEU A 22 -5.75 3.56 -21.94
C LEU A 22 -5.76 2.12 -22.46
N ALA A 23 -5.69 1.93 -23.78
CA ALA A 23 -5.62 0.61 -24.40
C ALA A 23 -4.39 -0.19 -23.93
N LEU A 24 -3.24 0.47 -23.74
CA LEU A 24 -2.03 -0.20 -23.26
C LEU A 24 -2.10 -0.55 -21.76
N LEU A 25 -2.73 0.30 -20.95
CA LEU A 25 -3.02 0.01 -19.55
C LEU A 25 -3.94 -1.21 -19.44
N HIS A 26 -5.01 -1.25 -20.25
CA HIS A 26 -5.94 -2.38 -20.33
C HIS A 26 -5.29 -3.66 -20.87
N ALA A 27 -4.32 -3.55 -21.78
CA ALA A 27 -3.57 -4.70 -22.26
C ALA A 27 -2.55 -5.25 -21.24
N GLY A 28 -2.27 -4.49 -20.17
CA GLY A 28 -1.20 -4.82 -19.22
C GLY A 28 0.21 -4.50 -19.72
N GLU A 29 0.29 -3.73 -20.80
CA GLU A 29 1.52 -3.37 -21.52
C GLU A 29 2.13 -2.06 -21.04
N LEU A 30 1.52 -1.40 -20.06
CA LEU A 30 1.96 -0.13 -19.53
C LEU A 30 1.60 -0.04 -18.06
N GLU A 31 2.44 0.65 -17.30
CA GLU A 31 2.11 1.04 -15.94
C GLU A 31 1.34 2.35 -15.93
N SER A 32 0.42 2.48 -14.97
CA SER A 32 -0.13 3.79 -14.65
C SER A 32 0.97 4.73 -14.13
N VAL A 33 0.79 6.05 -14.26
CA VAL A 33 1.76 7.01 -13.69
C VAL A 33 1.17 7.91 -12.62
N ASN A 34 -0.15 7.84 -12.41
CA ASN A 34 -0.87 8.56 -11.38
C ASN A 34 -2.15 7.83 -10.97
N LEU A 35 -2.80 8.31 -9.92
CA LEU A 35 -4.04 7.70 -9.40
C LEU A 35 -5.18 7.69 -10.42
N THR A 36 -5.28 8.71 -11.27
CA THR A 36 -6.36 8.81 -12.27
C THR A 36 -6.24 7.70 -13.31
N GLU A 37 -5.04 7.43 -13.81
CA GLU A 37 -4.81 6.31 -14.72
C GLU A 37 -4.97 4.97 -14.01
N TRP A 38 -4.47 4.83 -12.78
CA TRP A 38 -4.62 3.62 -11.98
C TRP A 38 -6.10 3.24 -11.78
N GLN A 39 -6.95 4.23 -11.53
CA GLN A 39 -8.40 4.05 -11.40
C GLN A 39 -9.11 3.80 -12.73
N ALA A 40 -8.52 4.19 -13.86
CA ALA A 40 -9.10 4.02 -15.20
C ALA A 40 -8.82 2.63 -15.80
N VAL A 41 -7.94 1.83 -15.18
CA VAL A 41 -7.71 0.46 -15.60
C VAL A 41 -8.98 -0.36 -15.42
N ASP A 42 -9.51 -0.87 -16.53
CA ASP A 42 -10.59 -1.84 -16.53
C ASP A 42 -9.98 -3.23 -16.32
N HIS A 43 -10.30 -3.83 -15.18
CA HIS A 43 -9.74 -5.12 -14.81
C HIS A 43 -10.35 -6.29 -15.59
N ILE A 44 -11.54 -6.16 -16.18
CA ILE A 44 -12.11 -7.19 -17.07
C ILE A 44 -11.25 -7.30 -18.32
N HIS A 45 -10.94 -6.17 -18.95
CA HIS A 45 -10.06 -6.12 -20.12
C HIS A 45 -8.65 -6.63 -19.78
N LEU A 46 -8.12 -6.21 -18.63
CA LEU A 46 -6.81 -6.64 -18.17
C LEU A 46 -6.73 -8.15 -17.90
N LEU A 47 -7.75 -8.75 -17.28
CA LEU A 47 -7.80 -10.20 -17.06
C LEU A 47 -7.81 -10.98 -18.37
N ARG A 48 -8.64 -10.54 -19.34
CA ARG A 48 -8.74 -11.16 -20.67
C ARG A 48 -7.40 -11.12 -21.41
N SER A 49 -6.62 -10.04 -21.22
CA SER A 49 -5.27 -9.92 -21.78
C SER A 49 -4.27 -10.84 -21.05
N VAL A 50 -4.23 -10.79 -19.71
CA VAL A 50 -3.13 -11.36 -18.92
C VAL A 50 -3.27 -12.86 -18.68
N LEU A 51 -4.44 -13.34 -18.25
CA LEU A 51 -4.59 -14.72 -17.76
C LEU A 51 -4.24 -15.82 -18.78
N PRO A 52 -4.56 -15.69 -20.09
CA PRO A 52 -4.15 -16.68 -21.09
C PRO A 52 -2.63 -16.87 -21.17
N HIS A 53 -1.85 -15.82 -20.89
CA HIS A 53 -0.39 -15.85 -20.97
C HIS A 53 0.29 -16.38 -19.70
N VAL A 54 -0.46 -16.58 -18.61
CA VAL A 54 0.05 -17.13 -17.34
C VAL A 54 -0.60 -18.46 -16.97
N LEU A 55 -1.00 -19.26 -17.97
CA LEU A 55 -1.60 -20.58 -17.80
C LEU A 55 -2.95 -20.58 -17.05
N LEU A 56 -3.63 -19.43 -16.97
CA LEU A 56 -4.92 -19.28 -16.31
C LEU A 56 -6.06 -18.95 -17.28
N GLY A 57 -5.89 -19.22 -18.58
CA GLY A 57 -6.89 -18.91 -19.62
C GLY A 57 -8.29 -19.50 -19.35
N ALA A 58 -8.36 -20.69 -18.75
CA ALA A 58 -9.62 -21.34 -18.39
C ALA A 58 -10.41 -20.58 -17.30
N TYR A 59 -9.75 -19.71 -16.54
CA TYR A 59 -10.34 -18.94 -15.45
C TYR A 59 -10.80 -17.54 -15.87
N VAL A 60 -10.62 -17.15 -17.13
CA VAL A 60 -11.04 -15.82 -17.61
C VAL A 60 -12.56 -15.63 -17.46
N SER A 61 -13.38 -16.53 -18.01
CA SER A 61 -14.84 -16.37 -17.96
C SER A 61 -15.37 -16.33 -16.52
N PRO A 62 -15.05 -17.30 -15.64
CA PRO A 62 -15.58 -17.29 -14.28
C PRO A 62 -15.21 -16.03 -13.48
N LEU A 63 -13.98 -15.51 -13.64
CA LEU A 63 -13.56 -14.28 -12.95
C LEU A 63 -14.25 -13.04 -13.52
N VAL A 64 -14.47 -12.99 -14.83
CA VAL A 64 -15.19 -11.87 -15.47
C VAL A 64 -16.63 -11.83 -15.00
N ASP A 65 -17.33 -12.98 -15.00
CA ASP A 65 -18.71 -13.09 -14.54
C ASP A 65 -18.85 -12.55 -13.10
N GLN A 66 -17.92 -12.93 -12.21
CA GLN A 66 -17.90 -12.48 -10.82
C GLN A 66 -17.63 -10.96 -10.67
N LEU A 67 -16.77 -10.39 -11.51
CA LEU A 67 -16.53 -8.94 -11.50
C LEU A 67 -17.75 -8.16 -11.99
N GLU A 68 -18.43 -8.66 -13.01
CA GLU A 68 -19.65 -8.07 -13.56
C GLU A 68 -20.80 -8.13 -12.54
N GLU A 69 -21.04 -9.30 -11.92
CA GLU A 69 -22.06 -9.50 -10.88
C GLU A 69 -21.86 -8.55 -9.69
N THR A 70 -20.61 -8.32 -9.28
CA THR A 70 -20.30 -7.45 -8.14
C THR A 70 -20.11 -5.98 -8.52
N GLY A 71 -20.16 -5.64 -9.81
CA GLY A 71 -19.86 -4.30 -10.34
C GLY A 71 -18.44 -3.82 -10.00
N SER A 72 -17.49 -4.73 -9.81
CA SER A 72 -16.15 -4.45 -9.31
C SER A 72 -15.12 -4.37 -10.44
N THR A 73 -15.32 -3.49 -11.42
CA THR A 73 -14.50 -3.49 -12.65
C THR A 73 -13.21 -2.69 -12.57
N SER A 74 -13.05 -1.83 -11.55
CA SER A 74 -11.87 -0.97 -11.39
C SER A 74 -11.43 -0.78 -9.93
N GLY A 75 -10.18 -0.35 -9.77
CA GLY A 75 -9.60 0.06 -8.50
C GLY A 75 -9.52 -1.04 -7.44
N MET A 76 -9.50 -0.64 -6.17
CA MET A 76 -9.16 -1.53 -5.06
C MET A 76 -10.13 -2.71 -4.88
N LYS A 77 -11.42 -2.50 -5.13
CA LYS A 77 -12.44 -3.55 -5.01
C LYS A 77 -12.18 -4.67 -6.04
N ALA A 78 -11.89 -4.29 -7.29
CA ALA A 78 -11.53 -5.22 -8.36
C ALA A 78 -10.24 -5.97 -8.01
N ILE A 79 -9.18 -5.24 -7.64
CA ILE A 79 -7.87 -5.82 -7.33
C ILE A 79 -7.96 -6.84 -6.18
N ARG A 80 -8.67 -6.50 -5.10
CA ARG A 80 -8.86 -7.42 -3.97
C ARG A 80 -9.64 -8.67 -4.36
N LEU A 81 -10.73 -8.51 -5.11
CA LEU A 81 -11.55 -9.65 -5.57
C LEU A 81 -10.72 -10.57 -6.46
N ILE A 82 -10.00 -10.02 -7.43
CA ILE A 82 -9.13 -10.81 -8.32
C ILE A 82 -8.04 -11.52 -7.52
N GLY A 83 -7.37 -10.84 -6.59
CA GLY A 83 -6.37 -11.46 -5.72
C GLY A 83 -6.95 -12.64 -4.91
N GLN A 84 -8.19 -12.51 -4.44
CA GLN A 84 -8.90 -13.58 -3.72
C GLN A 84 -9.17 -14.79 -4.62
N GLU A 85 -9.67 -14.58 -5.84
CA GLU A 85 -9.98 -15.67 -6.76
C GLU A 85 -8.71 -16.36 -7.28
N LEU A 86 -7.67 -15.59 -7.59
CA LEU A 86 -6.37 -16.13 -7.98
C LEU A 86 -5.75 -16.95 -6.85
N LEU A 87 -5.86 -16.50 -5.60
CA LEU A 87 -5.44 -17.28 -4.44
C LEU A 87 -6.19 -18.63 -4.35
N ALA A 88 -7.51 -18.61 -4.52
CA ALA A 88 -8.33 -19.83 -4.51
C ALA A 88 -7.95 -20.79 -5.65
N ILE A 89 -7.60 -20.27 -6.83
CA ILE A 89 -7.11 -21.06 -7.97
C ILE A 89 -5.74 -21.67 -7.65
N LEU A 90 -4.80 -20.88 -7.12
CA LEU A 90 -3.45 -21.36 -6.80
C LEU A 90 -3.48 -22.43 -5.71
N HIS A 91 -4.34 -22.30 -4.69
CA HIS A 91 -4.53 -23.35 -3.68
C HIS A 91 -4.98 -24.69 -4.29
N LYS A 92 -5.78 -24.68 -5.36
CA LYS A 92 -6.22 -25.92 -6.03
C LYS A 92 -5.07 -26.66 -6.71
N SER A 93 -3.97 -25.99 -7.04
CA SER A 93 -2.78 -26.63 -7.62
C SER A 93 -2.03 -27.52 -6.62
N GLY A 94 -2.16 -27.24 -5.32
CA GLY A 94 -1.42 -27.94 -4.26
C GLY A 94 0.06 -27.56 -4.14
N GLU A 95 0.58 -26.70 -5.02
CA GLU A 95 1.96 -26.22 -4.97
C GLU A 95 2.10 -25.01 -4.03
N PRO A 96 3.27 -24.82 -3.38
CA PRO A 96 3.53 -23.60 -2.62
C PRO A 96 3.42 -22.35 -3.51
N ILE A 97 2.51 -21.45 -3.15
CA ILE A 97 2.18 -20.24 -3.94
C ILE A 97 3.43 -19.42 -4.25
N ALA A 98 4.29 -19.20 -3.26
CA ALA A 98 5.47 -18.35 -3.40
C ALA A 98 6.43 -18.80 -4.51
N THR A 99 6.44 -20.10 -4.83
CA THR A 99 7.29 -20.70 -5.88
C THR A 99 6.52 -21.06 -7.14
N SER A 100 5.20 -20.90 -7.16
CA SER A 100 4.37 -21.21 -8.32
C SER A 100 4.78 -20.35 -9.52
N PRO A 101 5.03 -20.94 -10.72
CA PRO A 101 5.35 -20.17 -11.92
C PRO A 101 4.28 -19.13 -12.28
N VAL A 102 3.01 -19.44 -12.00
CA VAL A 102 1.87 -18.54 -12.20
C VAL A 102 1.99 -17.32 -11.30
N PHE A 103 2.20 -17.53 -9.99
CA PHE A 103 2.37 -16.44 -9.04
C PHE A 103 3.59 -15.58 -9.37
N LEU A 104 4.71 -16.20 -9.71
CA LEU A 104 5.94 -15.50 -10.08
C LEU A 104 5.72 -14.61 -11.30
N SER A 105 5.03 -15.12 -12.34
CA SER A 105 4.72 -14.37 -13.56
C SER A 105 3.83 -13.16 -13.30
N LEU A 106 2.81 -13.31 -12.45
CA LEU A 106 1.95 -12.20 -12.04
C LEU A 106 2.73 -11.17 -11.21
N ALA A 107 3.58 -11.64 -10.31
CA ALA A 107 4.26 -10.78 -9.34
C ALA A 107 5.42 -9.96 -9.93
N THR A 108 5.94 -10.34 -11.09
CA THR A 108 6.94 -9.58 -11.85
C THR A 108 6.36 -8.97 -13.12
N HIS A 109 5.04 -9.01 -13.28
CA HIS A 109 4.35 -8.54 -14.47
C HIS A 109 4.57 -7.03 -14.70
N LYS A 110 4.59 -6.61 -15.96
CA LYS A 110 4.81 -5.22 -16.37
C LYS A 110 3.76 -4.25 -15.82
N SER A 111 2.48 -4.63 -15.86
CA SER A 111 1.39 -3.87 -15.27
C SER A 111 1.45 -3.84 -13.75
N ASP A 112 1.40 -2.64 -13.19
CA ASP A 112 1.28 -2.39 -11.77
C ASP A 112 0.00 -2.98 -11.16
N SER A 113 -1.13 -2.92 -11.88
CA SER A 113 -2.39 -3.53 -11.46
C SER A 113 -2.29 -5.05 -11.29
N VAL A 114 -1.52 -5.73 -12.15
CA VAL A 114 -1.31 -7.19 -12.05
C VAL A 114 -0.45 -7.52 -10.82
N ARG A 115 0.61 -6.74 -10.57
CA ARG A 115 1.43 -6.90 -9.35
C ARG A 115 0.61 -6.61 -8.07
N CYS A 116 -0.35 -5.69 -8.13
CA CYS A 116 -1.29 -5.45 -7.04
C CYS A 116 -2.16 -6.69 -6.74
N TRP A 117 -2.54 -7.50 -7.74
CA TRP A 117 -3.24 -8.76 -7.50
C TRP A 117 -2.38 -9.71 -6.67
N SER A 118 -1.10 -9.86 -7.02
CA SER A 118 -0.15 -10.71 -6.30
C SER A 118 0.08 -10.27 -4.85
N ALA A 119 0.08 -8.97 -4.58
CA ALA A 119 0.13 -8.46 -3.21
C ALA A 119 -1.10 -8.92 -2.38
N TYR A 120 -2.30 -8.91 -2.97
CA TYR A 120 -3.49 -9.44 -2.29
C TYR A 120 -3.52 -10.97 -2.20
N ILE A 121 -2.93 -11.71 -3.13
CA ILE A 121 -2.76 -13.16 -2.99
C ILE A 121 -2.02 -13.47 -1.68
N ILE A 122 -0.91 -12.78 -1.40
CA ILE A 122 -0.18 -12.93 -0.12
C ILE A 122 -1.03 -12.48 1.06
N GLY A 123 -1.64 -11.30 0.96
CA GLY A 123 -2.39 -10.71 2.07
C GLY A 123 -3.57 -11.53 2.54
N LEU A 124 -4.28 -12.15 1.59
CA LEU A 124 -5.48 -12.93 1.83
C LEU A 124 -5.20 -14.41 2.15
N ASP A 125 -3.97 -14.88 1.97
CA ASP A 125 -3.59 -16.25 2.31
C ASP A 125 -3.53 -16.45 3.83
N ASN A 126 -4.54 -17.13 4.38
CA ASN A 126 -4.64 -17.41 5.81
C ASN A 126 -3.79 -18.60 6.25
N THR A 127 -3.10 -19.28 5.34
CA THR A 127 -2.14 -20.33 5.68
C THR A 127 -0.79 -19.76 6.12
N LEU A 128 -0.51 -18.50 5.76
CA LEU A 128 0.72 -17.80 6.10
C LEU A 128 0.62 -17.12 7.47
N SER A 129 1.66 -17.29 8.28
CA SER A 129 1.92 -16.45 9.44
C SER A 129 2.19 -15.00 9.04
N VAL A 130 2.10 -14.08 10.00
CA VAL A 130 2.40 -12.65 9.76
C VAL A 130 3.86 -12.44 9.32
N GLU A 131 4.80 -13.23 9.83
CA GLU A 131 6.20 -13.20 9.43
C GLU A 131 6.38 -13.63 7.97
N GLU A 132 5.71 -14.71 7.56
CA GLU A 132 5.74 -15.17 6.17
C GLU A 132 5.09 -14.17 5.22
N LYS A 133 3.97 -13.55 5.62
CA LYS A 133 3.36 -12.47 4.84
C LYS A 133 4.30 -11.28 4.70
N LEU A 134 4.95 -10.85 5.77
CA LEU A 134 5.93 -9.76 5.73
C LEU A 134 7.11 -10.10 4.81
N ARG A 135 7.64 -11.32 4.92
CA ARG A 135 8.73 -11.81 4.05
C ARG A 135 8.35 -11.76 2.57
N GLN A 136 7.16 -12.25 2.23
CA GLN A 136 6.70 -12.31 0.84
C GLN A 136 6.24 -10.95 0.29
N ILE A 137 5.62 -10.10 1.12
CA ILE A 137 5.13 -8.78 0.70
C ILE A 137 6.25 -7.78 0.46
N ARG A 138 7.45 -8.02 1.04
CA ARG A 138 8.59 -7.09 1.02
C ARG A 138 8.92 -6.58 -0.39
N LYS A 139 8.82 -7.42 -1.42
CA LYS A 139 9.09 -6.99 -2.81
C LYS A 139 8.08 -5.97 -3.32
N PHE A 140 6.81 -6.08 -2.92
CA PHE A 140 5.75 -5.14 -3.28
C PHE A 140 5.82 -3.87 -2.44
N ALA A 141 6.27 -3.99 -1.19
CA ALA A 141 6.58 -2.84 -0.35
C ALA A 141 7.70 -1.97 -0.94
N ALA A 142 8.71 -2.61 -1.58
CA ALA A 142 9.83 -1.97 -2.27
C ALA A 142 9.56 -1.63 -3.75
N ASP A 143 8.36 -1.91 -4.28
CA ASP A 143 8.06 -1.74 -5.71
C ASP A 143 8.26 -0.28 -6.16
N HIS A 144 8.77 -0.06 -7.37
CA HIS A 144 8.99 1.28 -7.90
C HIS A 144 7.66 2.02 -8.16
N HIS A 145 6.58 1.29 -8.39
CA HIS A 145 5.26 1.86 -8.67
C HIS A 145 4.49 2.19 -7.40
N PHE A 146 3.99 3.43 -7.29
CA PHE A 146 3.31 3.92 -6.08
C PHE A 146 2.08 3.08 -5.70
N GLY A 147 1.26 2.70 -6.69
CA GLY A 147 0.04 1.92 -6.45
C GLY A 147 0.33 0.56 -5.85
N VAL A 148 1.41 -0.09 -6.26
CA VAL A 148 1.81 -1.40 -5.71
C VAL A 148 2.24 -1.25 -4.26
N ARG A 149 3.01 -0.20 -3.93
CA ARG A 149 3.39 0.10 -2.54
C ARG A 149 2.20 0.39 -1.64
N GLU A 150 1.15 1.04 -2.15
CA GLU A 150 -0.07 1.26 -1.40
C GLU A 150 -0.83 -0.04 -1.15
N ILE A 151 -1.01 -0.87 -2.19
CA ILE A 151 -1.67 -2.15 -2.05
C ILE A 151 -0.90 -3.10 -1.13
N ALA A 152 0.44 -3.08 -1.16
CA ALA A 152 1.29 -3.94 -0.34
C ALA A 152 0.93 -3.87 1.15
N TRP A 153 0.90 -2.66 1.73
CA TRP A 153 0.58 -2.54 3.16
C TRP A 153 -0.91 -2.80 3.42
N MET A 154 -1.80 -2.39 2.50
CA MET A 154 -3.25 -2.61 2.65
C MET A 154 -3.60 -4.10 2.67
N ALA A 155 -2.93 -4.90 1.83
CA ALA A 155 -3.20 -6.31 1.65
C ALA A 155 -2.94 -7.12 2.93
N ILE A 156 -1.87 -6.80 3.67
CA ILE A 156 -1.52 -7.55 4.89
C ILE A 156 -1.95 -6.88 6.18
N ARG A 157 -2.54 -5.68 6.11
CA ARG A 157 -2.83 -4.86 7.30
C ARG A 157 -3.72 -5.57 8.31
N ASP A 158 -4.75 -6.28 7.86
CA ASP A 158 -5.66 -6.97 8.76
C ASP A 158 -4.91 -8.05 9.58
N SER A 159 -3.95 -8.76 8.96
CA SER A 159 -3.07 -9.71 9.66
C SER A 159 -2.12 -9.01 10.64
N LEU A 160 -1.55 -7.86 10.26
CA LEU A 160 -0.70 -7.08 11.17
C LEU A 160 -1.47 -6.57 12.40
N VAL A 161 -2.73 -6.18 12.22
CA VAL A 161 -3.58 -5.68 13.32
C VAL A 161 -4.03 -6.82 14.22
N HIS A 162 -4.29 -8.00 13.67
CA HIS A 162 -4.67 -9.18 14.44
C HIS A 162 -3.58 -9.57 15.45
N ASP A 163 -2.31 -9.55 15.04
CA ASP A 163 -1.16 -9.81 15.91
C ASP A 163 -0.27 -8.57 16.08
N LEU A 164 -0.85 -7.50 16.62
CA LEU A 164 -0.25 -6.17 16.58
C LEU A 164 1.06 -6.04 17.37
N ASN A 165 1.18 -6.68 18.53
CA ASN A 165 2.42 -6.59 19.32
C ASN A 165 3.59 -7.26 18.58
N HIS A 166 3.37 -8.48 18.08
CA HIS A 166 4.38 -9.20 17.34
C HIS A 166 4.70 -8.49 16.02
N SER A 167 3.69 -7.97 15.33
CA SER A 167 3.87 -7.21 14.09
C SER A 167 4.73 -5.96 14.30
N ILE A 168 4.55 -5.23 15.41
CA ILE A 168 5.40 -4.07 15.73
C ILE A 168 6.86 -4.50 15.96
N GLN A 169 7.09 -5.66 16.59
CA GLN A 169 8.44 -6.20 16.76
C GLN A 169 9.08 -6.58 15.42
N LEU A 170 8.34 -7.22 14.52
CA LEU A 170 8.87 -7.56 13.18
C LEU A 170 9.15 -6.30 12.35
N LEU A 171 8.26 -5.30 12.43
CA LEU A 171 8.39 -4.04 11.70
C LEU A 171 9.46 -3.11 12.28
N SER A 172 9.95 -3.32 13.50
CA SER A 172 11.03 -2.49 14.05
C SER A 172 12.35 -2.69 13.30
N GLU A 173 12.56 -3.84 12.67
CA GLU A 173 13.68 -4.06 11.76
C GLU A 173 13.50 -3.32 10.43
N TRP A 174 12.25 -3.20 9.96
CA TRP A 174 11.93 -2.56 8.67
C TRP A 174 12.18 -1.07 8.68
N VAL A 175 12.00 -0.40 9.83
CA VAL A 175 12.28 1.05 9.97
C VAL A 175 13.77 1.38 9.99
N LEU A 176 14.65 0.37 10.01
CA LEU A 176 16.10 0.52 9.90
C LEU A 176 16.63 0.19 8.50
N ASP A 177 15.76 -0.25 7.58
CA ASP A 177 16.14 -0.68 6.24
C ASP A 177 16.70 0.48 5.41
N THR A 178 17.62 0.20 4.51
CA THR A 178 18.21 1.22 3.63
C THR A 178 17.21 1.74 2.60
N ASP A 179 16.22 0.92 2.22
CA ASP A 179 15.16 1.30 1.31
C ASP A 179 14.08 2.15 2.00
N GLU A 180 13.90 3.39 1.53
CA GLU A 180 12.89 4.30 2.06
C GLU A 180 11.46 3.77 1.93
N ASN A 181 11.18 2.93 0.92
CA ASN A 181 9.87 2.36 0.71
C ASN A 181 9.52 1.32 1.78
N ILE A 182 10.51 0.57 2.26
CA ILE A 182 10.37 -0.41 3.35
C ILE A 182 10.14 0.30 4.68
N ARG A 183 10.93 1.36 4.96
CA ARG A 183 10.70 2.19 6.16
C ARG A 183 9.32 2.84 6.13
N ARG A 184 8.90 3.36 4.97
CA ARG A 184 7.57 3.94 4.75
C ARG A 184 6.45 2.92 4.97
N PHE A 185 6.62 1.70 4.47
CA PHE A 185 5.64 0.62 4.63
C PHE A 185 5.33 0.37 6.11
N ALA A 186 6.35 0.23 6.96
CA ALA A 186 6.17 -0.05 8.38
C ALA A 186 5.32 1.01 9.09
N VAL A 187 5.52 2.28 8.73
CA VAL A 187 4.74 3.40 9.28
C VAL A 187 3.32 3.41 8.75
N GLU A 188 3.12 3.27 7.43
CA GLU A 188 1.79 3.38 6.83
C GLU A 188 0.88 2.21 7.20
N ALA A 189 1.43 0.99 7.27
CA ALA A 189 0.70 -0.21 7.68
C ALA A 189 0.09 -0.07 9.09
N THR A 190 0.77 0.67 9.97
CA THR A 190 0.39 0.82 11.39
C THR A 190 -0.32 2.14 11.69
N ARG A 191 -0.78 2.89 10.69
CA ARG A 191 -1.49 4.15 10.95
C ARG A 191 -2.78 3.95 11.75
N PRO A 192 -2.98 4.70 12.86
CA PRO A 192 -4.14 4.51 13.73
C PRO A 192 -5.45 4.97 13.08
N ARG A 193 -5.40 5.98 12.19
CA ARG A 193 -6.57 6.56 11.51
C ARG A 193 -6.33 6.82 10.01
N GLY A 194 -5.87 5.80 9.28
CA GLY A 194 -5.68 5.89 7.84
C GLY A 194 -7.01 6.14 7.10
N VAL A 195 -6.96 6.87 5.99
CA VAL A 195 -8.15 7.28 5.21
C VAL A 195 -8.72 6.12 4.37
N TRP A 196 -7.85 5.18 3.98
CA TRP A 196 -8.17 4.06 3.10
C TRP A 196 -8.35 2.73 3.85
N CYS A 197 -8.31 2.75 5.18
CA CYS A 197 -8.30 1.54 5.98
C CYS A 197 -9.08 1.73 7.29
N LYS A 198 -9.50 0.61 7.89
CA LYS A 198 -10.16 0.63 9.20
C LYS A 198 -9.24 1.20 10.26
N HIS A 199 -9.77 1.97 11.19
CA HIS A 199 -8.99 2.46 12.32
C HIS A 199 -8.42 1.32 13.16
N ILE A 200 -7.25 1.54 13.78
CA ILE A 200 -6.67 0.60 14.75
C ILE A 200 -6.92 1.20 16.14
N ASP A 201 -8.00 0.75 16.80
CA ASP A 201 -8.41 1.33 18.08
C ASP A 201 -7.32 1.21 19.15
N ALA A 202 -6.59 0.09 19.17
CA ALA A 202 -5.49 -0.08 20.10
C ALA A 202 -4.38 0.97 19.94
N LEU A 203 -4.09 1.42 18.71
CA LEU A 203 -3.09 2.47 18.45
C LEU A 203 -3.68 3.89 18.56
N LYS A 204 -5.00 4.04 18.40
CA LYS A 204 -5.68 5.31 18.72
C LYS A 204 -5.62 5.60 20.23
N ASN A 205 -5.81 4.57 21.05
CA ASN A 205 -5.85 4.67 22.50
C ASN A 205 -4.44 4.66 23.10
N GLU A 206 -3.55 3.80 22.60
CA GLU A 206 -2.19 3.62 23.12
C GLU A 206 -1.13 3.80 22.00
N PRO A 207 -1.00 5.02 21.43
CA PRO A 207 -0.07 5.28 20.34
C PRO A 207 1.40 5.07 20.74
N ALA A 208 1.70 5.07 22.04
CA ALA A 208 3.03 4.77 22.58
C ALA A 208 3.56 3.40 22.13
N ARG A 209 2.69 2.45 21.80
CA ARG A 209 3.08 1.11 21.30
C ARG A 209 3.87 1.17 19.99
N CYS A 210 3.68 2.19 19.16
CA CYS A 210 4.43 2.36 17.91
C CYS A 210 5.66 3.27 18.04
N VAL A 211 6.04 3.72 19.24
CA VAL A 211 7.31 4.46 19.45
C VAL A 211 8.53 3.75 18.87
N PRO A 212 8.66 2.40 18.94
CA PRO A 212 9.76 1.68 18.30
C PRO A 212 9.82 1.86 16.78
N LEU A 213 8.68 2.08 16.11
CA LEU A 213 8.64 2.32 14.66
C LEU A 213 8.90 3.80 14.30
N LEU A 214 8.49 4.72 15.18
CA LEU A 214 8.51 6.16 14.86
C LEU A 214 9.83 6.84 15.23
N THR A 215 10.43 6.46 16.35
CA THR A 215 11.64 7.12 16.87
C THR A 215 12.84 6.99 15.95
N PRO A 216 13.14 5.81 15.35
CA PRO A 216 14.25 5.70 14.39
C PRO A 216 14.09 6.62 13.19
N LEU A 217 12.85 6.96 12.83
CA LEU A 217 12.49 7.75 11.65
C LEU A 217 12.29 9.25 11.96
N MET A 218 12.53 9.69 13.20
CA MET A 218 12.22 11.07 13.64
C MET A 218 12.97 12.15 12.85
N SER A 219 14.07 11.79 12.19
CA SER A 219 14.89 12.65 11.34
C SER A 219 15.26 11.95 10.02
N ASP A 220 14.37 11.09 9.49
CA ASP A 220 14.62 10.35 8.24
C ASP A 220 14.96 11.31 7.09
N ALA A 221 15.94 10.96 6.26
CA ALA A 221 16.36 11.79 5.12
C ALA A 221 15.31 11.85 3.99
N SER A 222 14.46 10.83 3.88
CA SER A 222 13.43 10.73 2.85
C SER A 222 12.22 11.58 3.19
N LYS A 223 11.87 12.51 2.28
CA LYS A 223 10.60 13.25 2.38
C LYS A 223 9.38 12.33 2.39
N TYR A 224 9.46 11.19 1.70
CA TYR A 224 8.37 10.22 1.61
C TYR A 224 8.11 9.53 2.96
N VAL A 225 9.18 9.14 3.65
CA VAL A 225 9.10 8.60 5.01
C VAL A 225 8.66 9.67 6.00
N GLN A 226 9.24 10.89 5.93
CA GLN A 226 8.84 12.02 6.78
C GLN A 226 7.34 12.32 6.67
N ASP A 227 6.78 12.30 5.45
CA ASP A 227 5.35 12.53 5.25
C ASP A 227 4.50 11.44 5.92
N SER A 228 4.96 10.19 5.88
CA SER A 228 4.30 9.05 6.51
C SER A 228 4.33 9.15 8.04
N VAL A 229 5.49 9.46 8.63
CA VAL A 229 5.64 9.67 10.09
C VAL A 229 4.79 10.84 10.57
N GLY A 230 4.83 11.97 9.87
CA GLY A 230 4.03 13.15 10.21
C GLY A 230 2.53 12.90 10.04
N ASN A 231 2.12 12.06 9.09
CA ASN A 231 0.71 11.63 8.96
C ASN A 231 0.29 10.68 10.08
N TRP A 232 1.13 9.73 10.45
CA TRP A 232 0.89 8.81 11.56
C TRP A 232 0.67 9.59 12.86
N LEU A 233 1.58 10.51 13.19
CA LEU A 233 1.46 11.34 14.40
C LEU A 233 0.24 12.26 14.36
N ASN A 234 -0.08 12.83 13.20
CA ASN A 234 -1.30 13.62 13.06
C ASN A 234 -2.57 12.77 13.26
N ASP A 235 -2.58 11.51 12.82
CA ASP A 235 -3.69 10.61 13.07
C ASP A 235 -3.84 10.28 14.56
N ALA A 236 -2.73 10.02 15.25
CA ALA A 236 -2.72 9.85 16.70
C ALA A 236 -3.20 11.11 17.44
N SER A 237 -2.87 12.31 16.95
CA SER A 237 -3.24 13.59 17.58
C SER A 237 -4.75 13.81 17.71
N LYS A 238 -5.55 13.14 16.86
CA LYS A 238 -7.01 13.22 16.88
C LYS A 238 -7.65 12.47 18.06
N SER A 239 -6.91 11.61 18.76
CA SER A 239 -7.34 10.99 20.03
C SER A 239 -6.41 11.29 21.19
N GLN A 240 -5.11 11.45 20.94
CA GLN A 240 -4.09 11.61 21.96
C GLN A 240 -3.24 12.87 21.71
N PRO A 241 -3.84 14.07 21.68
CA PRO A 241 -3.15 15.31 21.32
C PRO A 241 -2.00 15.67 22.26
N ASP A 242 -2.16 15.42 23.57
CA ASP A 242 -1.14 15.73 24.58
C ASP A 242 0.08 14.83 24.42
N TRP A 243 -0.13 13.53 24.19
CA TRP A 243 0.96 12.58 23.93
C TRP A 243 1.76 12.97 22.68
N VAL A 244 1.07 13.31 21.59
CA VAL A 244 1.76 13.76 20.35
C VAL A 244 2.53 15.05 20.60
N THR A 245 1.97 15.99 21.35
CA THR A 245 2.63 17.25 21.69
C THR A 245 3.92 17.00 22.48
N GLN A 246 3.84 16.20 23.54
CA GLN A 246 4.99 15.85 24.39
C GLN A 246 6.08 15.12 23.60
N LEU A 247 5.71 14.16 22.74
CA LEU A 247 6.67 13.42 21.91
C LEU A 247 7.38 14.37 20.93
N CYS A 248 6.63 15.23 20.25
CA CYS A 248 7.20 16.20 19.31
C CYS A 248 8.12 17.21 20.01
N ASP A 249 7.75 17.71 21.20
CA ASP A 249 8.59 18.63 21.96
C ASP A 249 9.87 17.94 22.45
N LYS A 250 9.78 16.65 22.81
CA LYS A 250 10.97 15.83 23.07
C LYS A 250 11.86 15.74 21.83
N TRP A 251 11.31 15.43 20.65
CA TRP A 251 12.07 15.31 19.41
C TRP A 251 12.79 16.62 19.05
N LEU A 252 12.11 17.76 19.14
CA LEU A 252 12.73 19.07 18.88
C LEU A 252 13.88 19.41 19.84
N ARG A 253 13.87 18.87 21.07
CA ARG A 253 14.98 19.07 22.02
C ARG A 253 16.21 18.20 21.72
N ILE A 254 16.02 17.03 21.11
CA ILE A 254 17.10 16.07 20.86
C ILE A 254 17.58 16.03 19.41
N SER A 255 16.86 16.68 18.49
CA SER A 255 17.19 16.73 17.06
C SER A 255 16.79 18.07 16.45
N ASP A 256 17.79 18.90 16.13
CA ASP A 256 17.61 20.23 15.55
C ASP A 256 17.63 20.25 14.01
N THR A 257 17.36 19.10 13.37
CA THR A 257 17.40 18.96 11.92
C THR A 257 16.16 19.54 11.24
N LYS A 258 16.28 19.88 9.95
CA LYS A 258 15.14 20.37 9.15
C LYS A 258 14.09 19.26 8.93
N GLU A 259 14.54 18.01 8.89
CA GLU A 259 13.72 16.81 8.75
C GLU A 259 12.80 16.65 9.97
N THR A 260 13.37 16.68 11.18
CA THR A 260 12.60 16.62 12.44
C THR A 260 11.58 17.76 12.52
N LYS A 261 12.01 19.00 12.24
CA LYS A 261 11.12 20.18 12.24
C LYS A 261 9.95 20.02 11.25
N ARG A 262 10.20 19.47 10.06
CA ARG A 262 9.16 19.19 9.06
C ARG A 262 8.17 18.14 9.55
N ILE A 263 8.65 17.02 10.10
CA ILE A 263 7.78 15.97 10.65
C ILE A 263 6.90 16.54 11.77
N VAL A 264 7.47 17.26 12.73
CA VAL A 264 6.74 17.84 13.86
C VAL A 264 5.69 18.86 13.40
N THR A 265 6.02 19.71 12.44
CA THR A 265 5.07 20.67 11.84
C THR A 265 3.88 19.93 11.23
N LYS A 266 4.15 18.86 10.46
CA LYS A 266 3.12 18.03 9.86
C LYS A 266 2.29 17.30 10.92
N ALA A 267 2.91 16.76 11.96
CA ALA A 267 2.26 16.04 13.05
C ALA A 267 1.26 16.92 13.82
N LYS A 268 1.61 18.17 14.11
CA LYS A 268 0.82 19.09 14.94
C LYS A 268 -0.25 19.89 14.18
N ARG A 269 -0.35 19.76 12.85
CA ARG A 269 -1.22 20.61 12.00
C ARG A 269 -2.69 20.64 12.46
N THR A 270 -3.24 19.51 12.89
CA THR A 270 -4.64 19.45 13.36
C THR A 270 -4.80 20.15 14.72
N ILE A 271 -3.87 19.91 15.65
CA ILE A 271 -3.86 20.55 16.98
C ILE A 271 -3.83 22.08 16.84
N LEU A 272 -2.96 22.61 15.97
CA LEU A 272 -2.83 24.05 15.74
C LEU A 272 -4.08 24.66 15.12
N LYS A 273 -4.71 23.97 14.16
CA LYS A 273 -5.95 24.40 13.53
C LYS A 273 -7.08 24.51 14.55
N THR A 274 -7.31 23.47 15.35
CA THR A 274 -8.36 23.45 16.37
C THR A 274 -8.18 24.54 17.44
N ARG A 275 -6.94 24.84 17.86
CA ARG A 275 -6.67 25.95 18.79
C ARG A 275 -6.97 27.32 18.20
N THR A 276 -6.86 27.48 16.88
CA THR A 276 -7.15 28.74 16.19
C THR A 276 -8.65 28.95 16.04
N GLU A 277 -9.43 27.87 15.87
CA GLU A 277 -10.90 27.92 15.77
C GLU A 277 -11.58 28.14 17.13
N GLN A 278 -10.86 27.97 18.24
CA GLN A 278 -11.35 28.17 19.61
C GLN A 278 -10.99 29.53 20.22
N LYS A 279 -10.26 30.39 19.48
CA LYS A 279 -9.88 31.75 19.88
C LYS A 279 -10.67 32.78 19.09
#